data_AF-A0A2S0WBG4-F1
#
_entry.id   AF-A0A2S0WBG4-F1
#
_cell.length_a   1.000
_cell.length_b   1.000
_cell.length_c   1.000
_cell.angle_alpha   90.00
_cell.angle_beta   90.00
_cell.angle_gamma   90.00
#
_symmetry.space_group_name_H-M   'P 1'
#
loop_
_entity.id
_entity.type
_entity.pdbx_description
1 polymer ?
#
loop_
_entity_poly.entity_id
_entity_poly.type
_entity_poly.pdbx_seq_one_letter_code
_entity_poly.pdbx_strand_id
1 'polypeptide(L)'
;MNGGISTYASVWGCTQAILGVTAGNLVGAAKLLKIKKYISALGGVGEAVRLMWGASFSYEKMMALGGALGALAGELSGVTAVRNECFQ
;
A
#
# COMPACT_ATOMS: atom_id res chain seq x y z
N MET A 1 15.40 13.23 9.81
CA MET A 1 14.14 13.81 9.27
C MET A 1 13.06 12.75 9.42
N ASN A 2 11.83 12.99 9.86
CA ASN A 2 11.16 14.05 10.60
C ASN A 2 9.72 13.54 10.78
N GLY A 3 9.16 13.64 11.98
CA GLY A 3 7.74 13.94 12.23
C GLY A 3 6.68 12.91 11.84
N GLY A 4 5.97 12.41 12.86
CA GLY A 4 4.59 11.96 12.71
C GLY A 4 4.32 10.49 13.02
N ILE A 5 4.37 10.12 14.30
CA ILE A 5 3.52 9.03 14.80
C ILE A 5 2.09 9.60 14.75
N SER A 6 1.39 9.44 13.63
CA SER A 6 -0.03 9.76 13.50
C SER A 6 -0.76 8.48 13.14
N THR A 7 -1.33 7.88 14.17
CA THR A 7 -2.03 6.59 14.18
C THR A 7 -3.39 6.70 13.47
N TYR A 8 -3.40 6.99 12.16
CA TYR A 8 -4.60 6.96 11.30
C TYR A 8 -4.17 6.70 9.86
N ALA A 9 -4.81 5.73 9.18
CA ALA A 9 -4.54 5.45 7.77
C ALA A 9 -4.71 6.73 6.94
N SER A 10 -3.58 7.31 6.55
CA SER A 10 -3.50 8.63 5.93
C SER A 10 -2.80 8.49 4.58
N VAL A 11 -3.13 9.32 3.58
CA VAL A 11 -2.41 9.33 2.27
C VAL A 11 -0.90 9.35 2.54
N TRP A 12 -0.46 10.20 3.46
CA TRP A 12 0.93 10.39 3.77
C TRP A 12 1.59 9.15 4.41
N GLY A 13 1.01 8.61 5.49
CA GLY A 13 1.51 7.41 6.17
C GLY A 13 1.55 6.20 5.24
N CYS A 14 0.46 5.99 4.50
CA CYS A 14 0.37 4.90 3.54
C CYS A 14 1.37 5.05 2.37
N THR A 15 1.56 6.26 1.86
CA THR A 15 2.57 6.55 0.82
C THR A 15 3.97 6.22 1.34
N GLN A 16 4.31 6.67 2.55
CA GLN A 16 5.63 6.39 3.15
C GLN A 16 5.83 4.89 3.38
N ALA A 17 4.80 4.17 3.84
CA ALA A 17 4.89 2.74 4.05
C ALA A 17 5.08 1.97 2.73
N ILE A 18 4.32 2.32 1.68
CA ILE A 18 4.47 1.69 0.35
C ILE A 18 5.82 2.04 -0.28
N LEU A 19 6.29 3.28 -0.16
CA LEU A 19 7.63 3.68 -0.59
C LEU A 19 8.71 2.92 0.20
N GLY A 20 8.56 2.78 1.52
CA GLY A 20 9.46 2.04 2.38
C GLY A 20 9.55 0.55 1.99
N VAL A 21 8.43 -0.07 1.62
CA VAL A 21 8.45 -1.44 1.08
C VAL A 21 9.06 -1.51 -0.30
N THR A 22 8.81 -0.53 -1.16
CA THR A 22 9.28 -0.51 -2.55
C THR A 22 10.79 -0.24 -2.65
N ALA A 23 11.32 0.60 -1.75
CA ALA A 23 12.72 0.98 -1.65
C ALA A 23 13.52 0.08 -0.70
N GLY A 24 12.88 -0.50 0.30
CA GLY A 24 13.50 -1.41 1.26
C GLY A 24 13.50 -2.88 0.80
N ASN A 25 14.32 -3.70 1.45
CA ASN A 25 14.31 -5.17 1.34
C ASN A 25 13.42 -5.81 2.41
N LEU A 26 12.32 -5.17 2.78
CA LEU A 26 11.43 -5.61 3.86
C LEU A 26 10.54 -6.80 3.47
N VAL A 27 10.45 -7.09 2.17
CA VAL A 27 9.70 -8.22 1.63
C VAL A 27 10.60 -9.01 0.68
N GLY A 28 10.35 -10.32 0.55
CA GLY A 28 11.12 -11.15 -0.38
C GLY A 28 11.09 -10.63 -1.82
N ALA A 29 12.16 -10.87 -2.58
CA ALA A 29 12.35 -10.32 -3.94
C ALA A 29 11.15 -10.57 -4.88
N ALA A 30 10.56 -11.76 -4.82
CA ALA A 30 9.38 -12.10 -5.62
C ALA A 30 8.15 -11.25 -5.26
N LYS A 31 7.93 -10.97 -3.97
CA LYS A 31 6.81 -10.14 -3.48
C LYS A 31 7.02 -8.68 -3.83
N LEU A 32 8.25 -8.19 -3.67
CA LEU A 32 8.64 -6.83 -4.06
C LEU A 32 8.35 -6.58 -5.55
N LEU A 33 8.68 -7.55 -6.40
CA LEU A 33 8.48 -7.44 -7.84
C LEU A 33 7.00 -7.41 -8.21
N LYS A 34 6.16 -8.21 -7.53
CA LYS A 34 4.69 -8.16 -7.67
C LYS A 34 4.11 -6.82 -7.22
N ILE A 35 4.49 -6.36 -6.03
CA ILE A 35 4.06 -5.06 -5.48
C ILE A 35 4.41 -3.93 -6.45
N LYS A 36 5.66 -3.87 -6.93
CA LYS A 36 6.11 -2.89 -7.94
C LYS A 36 5.30 -2.98 -9.23
N LYS A 37 5.00 -4.19 -9.70
CA LYS A 37 4.19 -4.41 -10.91
C LYS A 37 2.76 -3.91 -10.72
N TYR A 38 2.11 -4.21 -9.59
CA TYR A 38 0.75 -3.75 -9.32
C TYR A 38 0.69 -2.23 -9.14
N ILE A 39 1.63 -1.65 -8.39
CA ILE A 39 1.75 -0.20 -8.24
C ILE A 39 1.91 0.47 -9.61
N SER A 40 2.79 -0.07 -10.47
CA SER A 40 2.99 0.48 -11.82
C SER A 40 1.74 0.33 -12.68
N ALA A 41 1.03 -0.79 -12.58
CA ALA A 41 -0.24 -1.01 -13.28
C ALA A 41 -1.35 -0.06 -12.82
N LEU A 42 -1.28 0.43 -11.58
CA LEU A 42 -2.19 1.44 -11.03
C LEU A 42 -1.77 2.87 -11.39
N GLY A 43 -0.62 3.09 -12.03
CA GLY A 43 -0.11 4.43 -12.37
C GLY A 43 0.94 5.00 -11.41
N GLY A 44 1.48 4.17 -10.51
CA GLY A 44 2.52 4.54 -9.55
C GLY A 44 2.02 4.61 -8.11
N VAL A 45 2.92 4.95 -7.18
CA VAL A 45 2.60 4.93 -5.72
C VAL A 45 1.50 5.94 -5.39
N GLY A 46 1.58 7.16 -5.93
CA GLY A 46 0.60 8.20 -5.65
C GLY A 46 -0.81 7.83 -6.08
N GLU A 47 -0.96 7.19 -7.25
CA GLU A 47 -2.27 6.76 -7.75
C GLU A 47 -2.78 5.52 -7.00
N ALA A 48 -1.89 4.57 -6.69
CA ALA A 48 -2.23 3.45 -5.82
C ALA A 48 -2.80 3.93 -4.47
N VAL A 49 -2.15 4.90 -3.81
CA VAL A 49 -2.62 5.46 -2.54
C VAL A 49 -3.91 6.26 -2.70
N ARG A 50 -4.09 7.02 -3.79
CA ARG A 50 -5.37 7.68 -4.10
C ARG A 50 -6.51 6.69 -4.21
N LEU A 51 -6.29 5.58 -4.90
CA LEU A 51 -7.29 4.51 -5.06
C LEU A 51 -7.58 3.83 -3.71
N MET A 52 -6.54 3.58 -2.90
CA MET A 52 -6.70 3.07 -1.54
C MET A 52 -7.51 4.03 -0.65
N TRP A 53 -7.24 5.33 -0.74
CA TRP A 53 -8.00 6.38 -0.05
C TRP A 53 -9.45 6.45 -0.53
N GLY A 54 -9.68 6.32 -1.85
CA GLY A 54 -11.03 6.23 -2.43
C GLY A 54 -11.81 5.02 -1.93
N ALA A 55 -11.10 3.93 -1.61
CA ALA A 55 -11.64 2.76 -0.91
C ALA A 55 -11.73 2.93 0.62
N SER A 56 -11.56 4.15 1.13
CA SER A 56 -11.53 4.49 2.57
C SER A 56 -10.48 3.71 3.36
N PHE A 57 -9.40 3.27 2.71
CA PHE A 57 -8.39 2.38 3.29
C PHE A 57 -8.94 1.03 3.80
N SER A 58 -10.15 0.66 3.40
CA SER A 58 -10.76 -0.61 3.78
C SER A 58 -10.24 -1.74 2.90
N TYR A 59 -9.65 -2.76 3.54
CA TYR A 59 -9.16 -3.94 2.85
C TYR A 59 -10.27 -4.65 2.06
N GLU A 60 -11.46 -4.78 2.65
CA GLU A 60 -12.62 -5.39 1.98
C GLU A 60 -13.03 -4.63 0.73
N LYS A 61 -13.04 -3.28 0.77
CA LYS A 61 -13.36 -2.47 -0.40
C LYS A 61 -12.30 -2.59 -1.49
N MET A 62 -11.02 -2.63 -1.13
CA MET A 62 -9.95 -2.83 -2.11
C MET A 62 -10.02 -4.20 -2.77
N MET A 63 -10.31 -5.25 -2.00
CA MET A 63 -10.54 -6.59 -2.52
C MET A 63 -11.79 -6.64 -3.42
N ALA A 64 -12.87 -5.95 -3.06
CA ALA A 64 -14.10 -5.87 -3.85
C ALA A 64 -13.90 -5.11 -5.17
N LEU A 65 -13.07 -4.06 -5.17
CA LEU A 65 -12.66 -3.36 -6.40
C LEU A 65 -11.82 -4.28 -7.32
N GLY A 66 -11.07 -5.21 -6.73
CA GLY A 66 -10.34 -6.24 -7.46
C GLY A 66 -9.22 -5.66 -8.33
N GLY A 67 -8.87 -6.41 -9.39
CA GLY A 67 -7.82 -6.02 -10.33
C GLY A 67 -6.46 -5.80 -9.65
N ALA A 68 -5.72 -4.80 -10.12
CA ALA A 68 -4.40 -4.48 -9.57
C ALA A 68 -4.49 -3.91 -8.13
N LEU A 69 -5.59 -3.24 -7.76
CA LEU A 69 -5.75 -2.68 -6.42
C LEU A 69 -6.01 -3.77 -5.37
N GLY A 70 -6.92 -4.71 -5.66
CA GLY A 70 -7.17 -5.86 -4.79
C GLY A 70 -5.94 -6.77 -4.68
N ALA A 71 -5.24 -7.01 -5.79
CA ALA A 71 -4.00 -7.79 -5.77
C ALA A 71 -2.88 -7.10 -4.97
N LEU A 72 -2.74 -5.77 -5.11
CA LEU A 72 -1.83 -4.99 -4.30
C LEU A 72 -2.20 -5.05 -2.82
N ALA A 73 -3.49 -4.88 -2.46
CA ALA A 73 -3.96 -4.96 -1.09
C ALA A 73 -3.66 -6.34 -0.47
N GLY A 74 -3.86 -7.43 -1.21
CA GLY A 74 -3.51 -8.79 -0.77
C GLY A 74 -2.01 -8.99 -0.53
N GLU A 75 -1.16 -8.40 -1.38
CA GLU A 75 0.30 -8.46 -1.16
C GLU A 75 0.72 -7.60 0.04
N LEU A 76 0.13 -6.42 0.21
CA LEU A 76 0.45 -5.47 1.28
C LEU A 76 -0.13 -5.88 2.64
N SER A 77 -1.25 -6.62 2.68
CA SER A 77 -1.86 -7.09 3.94
C SER A 77 -0.93 -8.02 4.73
N GLY A 78 -0.07 -8.75 4.03
CA GLY A 78 1.00 -9.54 4.63
C GLY A 78 2.24 -8.76 5.07
N VAL A 79 2.25 -7.42 4.93
CA VAL A 79 3.35 -6.56 5.34
C VAL A 79 2.91 -5.70 6.52
N THR A 80 3.31 -6.06 7.74
CA THR A 80 2.83 -5.43 8.98
C THR A 80 2.97 -3.92 8.99
N ALA A 81 4.10 -3.38 8.51
CA ALA A 81 4.34 -1.94 8.46
C ALA A 81 3.36 -1.20 7.53
N VAL A 82 2.97 -1.82 6.41
CA VAL A 82 1.98 -1.23 5.49
C VAL A 82 0.59 -1.42 6.04
N ARG A 83 0.29 -2.59 6.60
CA ARG A 83 -1.03 -2.88 7.15
C ARG A 83 -1.44 -1.88 8.22
N ASN A 84 -0.54 -1.54 9.14
CA ASN A 84 -0.84 -0.59 10.21
C ASN A 84 -1.04 0.85 9.71
N GLU A 85 -0.40 1.22 8.60
CA GLU A 85 -0.39 2.60 8.08
C GLU A 85 -1.40 2.82 6.94
N CYS A 86 -1.83 1.76 6.26
CA CYS A 86 -2.68 1.82 5.06
C CYS A 86 -4.05 1.15 5.22
N PHE A 87 -4.25 0.28 6.21
CA PHE A 87 -5.51 -0.44 6.37
C PHE A 87 -6.16 -0.09 7.71
N GLN A 88 -7.44 0.26 7.64
CA GLN A 88 -8.35 0.39 8.79
C GLN A 88 -9.32 -0.79 8.84
#